data_AF-A0A7X7SAQ7-F1
#
_entry.id   AF-A0A7X7SAQ7-F1
#
_cell.length_a   1.000
_cell.length_b   1.000
_cell.length_c   1.000
_cell.angle_alpha   90.00
_cell.angle_beta   90.00
_cell.angle_gamma   90.00
#
_symmetry.space_group_name_H-M   'P 1'
#
loop_
_entity.id
_entity.type
_entity.pdbx_description
1 polymer ?
#
loop_
_entity_poly.entity_id
_entity_poly.type
_entity_poly.pdbx_seq_one_letter_code
_entity_poly.pdbx_strand_id
1 'polypeptide(L)'
;PAAARLLARVHSAGILTDDASAGNFLRTLDGSLVFLDFGRARLRRRSRPCSSWTIGWELAKLRREGFHWNNELWRAFLPLYFDALRAGPLRRAAIRAAADLFTALRMTRKTLQGKSPRS
;
A
#
# COMPACT_ATOMS: atom_id res chain seq x y z
N PRO A 1 6.12 9.71 -6.92
CA PRO A 1 5.75 10.85 -6.02
C PRO A 1 4.25 11.00 -5.75
N ALA A 2 3.41 11.12 -6.80
CA ALA A 2 1.97 11.35 -6.65
C ALA A 2 1.24 10.18 -5.96
N ALA A 3 1.53 8.93 -6.34
CA ALA A 3 0.92 7.74 -5.74
C ALA A 3 1.17 7.64 -4.23
N ALA A 4 2.39 7.98 -3.80
CA ALA A 4 2.76 7.97 -2.39
C ALA A 4 1.94 8.96 -1.56
N ARG A 5 1.78 10.20 -2.05
CA ARG A 5 0.98 11.23 -1.39
C ARG A 5 -0.51 10.88 -1.38
N LEU A 6 -1.02 10.38 -2.50
CA LEU A 6 -2.40 9.95 -2.64
C LEU A 6 -2.75 8.85 -1.64
N LEU A 7 -1.98 7.76 -1.64
CA LEU A 7 -2.26 6.63 -0.75
C LEU A 7 -2.08 6.99 0.73
N ALA A 8 -1.09 7.83 1.06
CA ALA A 8 -0.92 8.34 2.42
C ALA A 8 -2.13 9.15 2.90
N ARG A 9 -2.73 9.98 2.03
CA ARG A 9 -3.98 10.70 2.35
C ARG A 9 -5.14 9.74 2.58
N VAL A 10 -5.29 8.72 1.73
CA VAL A 10 -6.32 7.69 1.87
C VAL A 10 -6.19 7.00 3.24
N HIS A 11 -5.01 6.52 3.60
CA HIS A 11 -4.79 5.86 4.89
C HIS A 11 -4.92 6.81 6.10
N SER A 12 -4.55 8.08 5.94
CA SER A 12 -4.74 9.10 6.97
C SER A 12 -6.21 9.41 7.22
N ALA A 13 -7.05 9.32 6.18
CA ALA A 13 -8.50 9.42 6.28
C ALA A 13 -9.16 8.17 6.89
N GLY A 14 -8.38 7.16 7.28
CA GLY A 14 -8.89 5.91 7.84
C GLY A 14 -9.49 4.97 6.78
N ILE A 15 -9.16 5.17 5.51
CA ILE A 15 -9.60 4.33 4.40
C ILE A 15 -8.49 3.34 4.08
N LEU A 16 -8.85 2.06 3.96
CA LEU A 16 -8.07 1.04 3.26
C LEU A 16 -8.76 0.81 1.92
N THR A 17 -8.02 0.87 0.81
CA THR A 17 -8.60 0.62 -0.52
C THR A 17 -8.95 -0.86 -0.69
N ASP A 18 -8.20 -1.75 -0.03
CA ASP A 18 -8.24 -3.20 -0.21
C ASP A 18 -7.98 -3.69 -1.65
N ASP A 19 -7.73 -2.78 -2.58
CA ASP A 19 -7.47 -3.06 -3.99
C ASP A 19 -6.45 -2.13 -4.62
N ALA A 20 -5.32 -1.91 -3.94
CA ALA A 20 -4.22 -1.10 -4.42
C ALA A 20 -3.43 -1.76 -5.58
N SER A 21 -4.09 -2.00 -6.71
CA SER A 21 -3.51 -2.50 -7.95
C SER A 21 -3.08 -1.34 -8.86
N ALA A 22 -2.15 -1.59 -9.79
CA ALA A 22 -1.67 -0.53 -10.69
C ALA A 22 -2.79 0.07 -11.55
N GLY A 23 -3.75 -0.76 -11.98
CA GLY A 23 -4.89 -0.35 -12.80
C GLY A 23 -5.86 0.59 -12.11
N ASN A 24 -5.84 0.64 -10.77
CA ASN A 24 -6.69 1.53 -9.99
C ASN A 24 -6.06 2.92 -9.77
N PHE A 25 -4.85 3.17 -10.27
CA PHE A 25 -4.26 4.51 -10.28
C PHE A 25 -4.40 5.12 -11.68
N LEU A 26 -5.16 6.20 -11.78
CA LEU A 26 -5.24 6.98 -13.01
C LEU A 26 -4.46 8.28 -12.89
N ARG A 27 -3.71 8.60 -13.95
CA ARG A 27 -3.11 9.91 -14.12
C ARG A 27 -4.06 10.78 -14.94
N THR A 28 -4.45 11.93 -14.40
CA THR A 28 -5.31 12.90 -15.08
C THR A 28 -4.50 13.75 -16.07
N LEU A 29 -5.19 14.48 -16.96
CA LEU A 29 -4.56 15.30 -18.01
C LEU A 29 -3.68 16.43 -17.45
N ASP A 30 -4.03 16.95 -16.28
CA ASP A 30 -3.23 17.93 -15.53
C ASP A 30 -2.02 17.32 -14.80
N GLY A 31 -1.80 16.01 -14.96
CA GLY A 31 -0.69 15.26 -14.37
C GLY A 31 -0.92 14.83 -12.92
N SER A 32 -2.08 15.13 -12.32
CA SER A 32 -2.46 14.63 -11.00
C SER A 32 -2.72 13.12 -11.02
N LEU A 33 -2.81 12.50 -9.84
CA LEU A 33 -3.10 11.07 -9.71
C LEU A 33 -4.34 10.88 -8.85
N VAL A 34 -5.28 10.08 -9.34
CA VAL A 34 -6.50 9.69 -8.63
C VAL A 34 -6.53 8.18 -8.44
N PHE A 35 -7.23 7.74 -7.39
CA PHE A 35 -7.45 6.34 -7.12
C PHE A 35 -8.89 6.00 -7.48
N LEU A 36 -9.07 4.95 -8.27
CA LEU A 36 -10.36 4.41 -8.68
C LEU A 36 -10.70 3.14 -7.91
N ASP A 37 -11.97 2.76 -7.97
CA ASP A 37 -12.53 1.55 -7.38
C ASP A 37 -12.37 1.45 -5.85
N PHE A 38 -13.38 1.96 -5.16
CA PHE A 38 -13.56 1.78 -3.72
C PHE A 38 -14.58 0.68 -3.40
N GLY A 39 -14.95 -0.18 -4.36
CA GLY A 39 -15.97 -1.22 -4.17
C GLY A 39 -15.62 -2.25 -3.09
N ARG A 40 -14.32 -2.40 -2.78
CA ARG A 40 -13.80 -3.25 -1.70
C ARG A 40 -13.29 -2.47 -0.50
N ALA A 41 -13.30 -1.13 -0.56
CA ALA A 41 -12.65 -0.30 0.42
C ALA A 41 -13.31 -0.42 1.80
N ARG A 42 -12.48 -0.39 2.85
CA ARG A 42 -12.93 -0.42 4.24
C ARG A 42 -12.67 0.93 4.89
N LEU A 43 -13.73 1.52 5.42
CA LEU A 43 -13.63 2.69 6.28
C LEU A 43 -13.50 2.25 7.74
N ARG A 44 -12.40 2.63 8.40
CA ARG A 44 -12.30 2.48 9.86
C ARG A 44 -13.19 3.55 10.53
N ARG A 45 -13.78 3.20 11.69
CA ARG A 45 -14.66 4.09 12.47
C ARG A 45 -14.12 5.53 12.46
N ARG A 46 -14.98 6.44 11.97
CA ARG A 46 -14.76 7.87 11.75
C ARG A 46 -13.88 8.42 12.88
N SER A 47 -12.71 8.97 12.53
CA SER A 47 -11.66 9.59 13.38
C SER A 47 -10.45 8.76 13.83
N ARG A 48 -10.28 7.49 13.42
CA ARG A 48 -9.02 6.76 13.68
C ARG A 48 -8.23 6.47 12.40
N PRO A 49 -6.94 6.83 12.34
CA PRO A 49 -6.09 6.45 11.21
C PRO A 49 -5.99 4.93 11.10
N CYS A 50 -5.71 4.41 9.90
CA CYS A 50 -5.47 2.98 9.72
C CYS A 50 -4.33 2.50 10.63
N SER A 51 -4.49 1.31 11.22
CA SER A 51 -3.46 0.75 12.09
C SER A 51 -2.24 0.36 11.25
N SER A 52 -1.06 0.32 11.88
CA SER A 52 0.18 -0.07 11.19
C SER A 52 0.06 -1.45 10.55
N TRP A 53 -0.66 -2.36 11.20
CA TRP A 53 -0.93 -3.71 10.71
C TRP A 53 -1.73 -3.72 9.41
N THR A 54 -2.85 -2.98 9.35
CA THR A 54 -3.70 -2.93 8.16
C THR A 54 -3.02 -2.21 7.00
N ILE A 55 -2.28 -1.13 7.30
CA ILE A 55 -1.47 -0.44 6.30
C ILE A 55 -0.41 -1.40 5.74
N GLY A 56 0.29 -2.15 6.60
CA GLY A 56 1.28 -3.13 6.17
C GLY A 56 0.69 -4.18 5.23
N TRP A 57 -0.49 -4.71 5.55
CA TRP A 57 -1.20 -5.67 4.70
C TRP A 57 -1.50 -5.12 3.30
N GLU A 58 -1.96 -3.88 3.22
CA GLU A 58 -2.26 -3.21 1.96
C GLU A 58 -0.99 -2.84 1.17
N LEU A 59 0.06 -2.40 1.86
CA LEU A 59 1.37 -2.15 1.25
C LEU A 59 1.98 -3.43 0.66
N ALA A 60 1.80 -4.59 1.30
CA ALA A 60 2.21 -5.88 0.75
C ALA A 60 1.41 -6.23 -0.53
N LYS A 61 0.11 -5.86 -0.59
CA LYS A 61 -0.69 -5.99 -1.82
C LYS A 61 -0.16 -5.06 -2.91
N LEU A 62 0.02 -3.78 -2.59
CA LEU A 62 0.55 -2.76 -3.51
C LEU A 62 1.92 -3.13 -4.06
N ARG A 63 2.82 -3.69 -3.23
CA ARG A 63 4.13 -4.17 -3.66
C ARG A 63 4.04 -5.16 -4.82
N ARG A 64 3.07 -6.08 -4.71
CA ARG A 64 2.84 -7.15 -5.67
C ARG A 64 2.04 -6.70 -6.89
N GLU A 65 0.91 -6.03 -6.66
CA GLU A 65 -0.10 -5.74 -7.70
C GLU A 65 0.01 -4.33 -8.27
N GLY A 66 0.52 -3.37 -7.49
CA GLY A 66 0.77 -2.01 -7.94
C GLY A 66 2.15 -1.82 -8.54
N PHE A 67 3.16 -2.40 -7.92
CA PHE A 67 4.56 -2.26 -8.35
C PHE A 67 5.11 -3.47 -9.10
N HIS A 68 4.37 -4.57 -9.20
CA HIS A 68 4.83 -5.81 -9.85
C HIS A 68 6.22 -6.25 -9.38
N TRP A 69 6.50 -6.11 -8.08
CA TRP A 69 7.79 -6.40 -7.47
C TRP A 69 8.98 -5.54 -7.96
N ASN A 70 8.75 -4.44 -8.67
CA ASN A 70 9.81 -3.50 -9.06
C ASN A 70 10.47 -2.86 -7.83
N ASN A 71 11.71 -3.25 -7.52
CA ASN A 71 12.43 -2.81 -6.31
C ASN A 71 12.79 -1.33 -6.33
N GLU A 72 13.10 -0.78 -7.50
CA GLU A 72 13.50 0.63 -7.63
C GLU A 72 12.32 1.55 -7.33
N LEU A 73 11.17 1.29 -7.96
CA LEU A 73 9.95 2.05 -7.70
C LEU A 73 9.50 1.94 -6.25
N TRP A 74 9.64 0.77 -5.64
CA TRP A 74 9.31 0.57 -4.23
C TRP A 74 10.21 1.35 -3.28
N ARG A 75 11.53 1.31 -3.52
CA ARG A 75 12.50 2.07 -2.74
C ARG A 75 12.29 3.58 -2.88
N ALA A 76 11.92 4.05 -4.08
CA ALA A 76 11.56 5.46 -4.31
C ALA A 76 10.21 5.84 -3.68
N PHE A 77 9.25 4.91 -3.63
CA PHE A 77 7.91 5.15 -3.08
C PHE A 77 7.91 5.31 -1.55
N LEU A 78 8.59 4.41 -0.83
CA LEU A 78 8.45 4.30 0.63
C LEU A 78 8.80 5.59 1.40
N PRO A 79 9.92 6.30 1.13
CA PRO A 79 10.24 7.55 1.84
C PRO A 79 9.14 8.59 1.65
N LEU A 80 8.73 8.80 0.39
CA LEU A 80 7.69 9.77 0.03
C LEU A 80 6.34 9.45 0.69
N TYR A 81 6.01 8.16 0.80
CA TYR A 81 4.78 7.71 1.42
C TYR A 81 4.81 7.97 2.93
N PHE A 82 5.90 7.62 3.61
CA PHE A 82 6.02 7.82 5.05
C PHE A 82 6.11 9.29 5.46
N ASP A 83 6.72 10.12 4.64
CA ASP A 83 6.75 11.57 4.84
C ASP A 83 5.35 12.16 4.67
N ALA A 84 4.61 11.76 3.61
CA ALA A 84 3.24 12.21 3.39
C ALA A 84 2.26 11.71 4.46
N LEU A 85 2.47 10.50 5.00
CA LEU A 85 1.68 9.94 6.10
C LEU A 85 1.97 10.64 7.44
N ARG A 86 3.03 11.45 7.52
CA ARG A 86 3.55 12.08 8.75
C ARG A 86 3.76 11.05 9.87
N ALA A 87 4.18 9.85 9.51
CA ALA A 87 4.42 8.78 10.48
C ALA A 87 5.74 9.02 11.22
N GLY A 88 5.73 8.97 12.55
CA GLY A 88 6.96 8.97 13.35
C GLY A 88 7.78 7.68 13.20
N PRO A 89 9.04 7.63 13.66
CA PRO A 89 9.97 6.52 13.43
C PRO A 89 9.41 5.15 13.85
N LEU A 90 8.82 5.06 15.04
CA LEU A 90 8.20 3.82 15.55
C LEU A 90 7.06 3.32 14.65
N ARG A 91 6.21 4.25 14.21
CA ARG A 91 5.09 3.90 13.31
C ARG A 91 5.58 3.46 11.94
N ARG A 92 6.64 4.11 11.40
CA ARG A 92 7.29 3.71 10.15
C ARG A 92 7.83 2.28 10.26
N ALA A 93 8.56 1.98 11.34
CA ALA A 93 9.11 0.65 11.59
C ALA A 93 8.00 -0.41 11.70
N ALA A 94 6.95 -0.14 12.46
CA ALA A 94 5.82 -1.05 12.62
C ALA A 94 5.09 -1.33 11.29
N ILE A 95 4.87 -0.30 10.46
CA ILE A 95 4.25 -0.47 9.13
C ILE A 95 5.15 -1.31 8.22
N ARG A 96 6.47 -1.05 8.20
CA ARG A 96 7.43 -1.82 7.39
C ARG A 96 7.47 -3.28 7.81
N ALA A 97 7.62 -3.55 9.10
CA ALA A 97 7.62 -4.91 9.62
C ALA A 97 6.34 -5.66 9.26
N ALA A 98 5.17 -5.02 9.37
CA ALA A 98 3.91 -5.61 8.94
C ALA A 98 3.89 -5.87 7.42
N ALA A 99 4.34 -4.92 6.59
CA ALA A 99 4.39 -5.09 5.14
C ALA A 99 5.32 -6.23 4.72
N ASP A 100 6.49 -6.36 5.35
CA ASP A 100 7.46 -7.42 5.08
C ASP A 100 6.92 -8.78 5.49
N LEU A 101 6.30 -8.88 6.68
CA LEU A 101 5.62 -10.09 7.15
C LEU A 101 4.53 -10.53 6.16
N PHE A 102 3.62 -9.63 5.77
CA PHE A 102 2.55 -9.97 4.84
C PHE A 102 3.04 -10.29 3.43
N THR A 103 4.13 -9.67 3.00
CA THR A 103 4.81 -10.02 1.74
C THR A 103 5.34 -11.45 1.81
N ALA A 104 6.04 -11.81 2.89
CA ALA A 104 6.54 -13.16 3.10
C ALA A 104 5.40 -14.19 3.15
N LEU A 105 4.35 -13.93 3.94
CA LEU A 105 3.19 -14.82 4.03
C LEU A 105 2.51 -15.06 2.67
N ARG A 106 2.39 -14.02 1.83
CA ARG A 106 1.84 -14.15 0.47
C ARG A 106 2.73 -15.00 -0.43
N MET A 107 4.04 -14.78 -0.39
CA MET A 107 5.01 -15.58 -1.15
C MET A 107 4.96 -17.05 -0.71
N THR A 108 5.02 -17.32 0.59
CA THR A 108 4.93 -18.69 1.15
C THR A 108 3.63 -19.38 0.74
N ARG A 109 2.50 -18.68 0.83
CA ARG A 109 1.20 -19.23 0.39
C ARG A 109 1.21 -19.62 -1.08
N LYS A 110 1.83 -18.81 -1.96
CA LYS A 110 1.94 -19.13 -3.39
C LYS A 110 2.85 -20.32 -3.63
N THR A 111 3.98 -20.40 -2.92
CA THR A 111 4.88 -21.56 -2.95
C THR A 111 4.14 -22.85 -2.57
N LEU A 112 3.37 -22.82 -1.46
CA LEU A 112 2.57 -23.96 -1.01
C LEU A 112 1.47 -24.37 -2.01
N GLN A 113 1.05 -23.45 -2.89
CA GLN A 113 0.10 -23.72 -3.98
C GLN A 113 0.77 -24.22 -5.27
N GLY A 114 2.09 -24.45 -5.28
CA GLY A 114 2.86 -24.81 -6.47
C GLY A 114 2.95 -23.67 -7.50
N LYS A 115 2.67 -22.43 -7.10
CA LYS A 115 2.70 -21.24 -7.97
C LYS A 115 3.99 -20.45 -7.74
N SER A 116 4.39 -19.68 -8.75
CA SER A 116 5.49 -18.73 -8.60
C SER A 116 5.21 -17.76 -7.44
N PRO A 117 6.14 -17.57 -6.48
CA PRO A 117 5.95 -16.69 -5.32
C PRO A 117 5.66 -15.23 -5.68
N ARG A 118 6.06 -14.82 -6.88
CA ARG A 118 5.89 -13.46 -7.41
C ARG A 118 4.73 -13.32 -8.39
N SER A 119 3.91 -14.36 -8.56
CA SER A 119 2.64 -14.33 -9.30
C SER A 119 1.46 -13.77 -8.51
#